data_AF-A0A916J4X0-F1
#
_entry.id   AF-A0A916J4X0-F1
#
_cell.length_a   1.000
_cell.length_b   1.000
_cell.length_c   1.000
_cell.angle_alpha   90.00
_cell.angle_beta   90.00
_cell.angle_gamma   90.00
#
_symmetry.space_group_name_H-M   'P 1'
#
loop_
_entity.id
_entity.type
_entity.pdbx_description
1 polymer ?
#
loop_
_entity_poly.entity_id
_entity_poly.type
_entity_poly.pdbx_seq_one_letter_code
_entity_poly.pdbx_strand_id
1 'polypeptide(L)'
;MLLEAERAGAKVLAAFLNDYERDTPAWRQLAAVQRDEARNCATLMDLIQRMNGTRSNATGSFMGKALAVEGRIPRLQFLNRGQQWVARKIGEALPYVEQGFVRDALFAMQESHLLNIKTCDTLAETPTA
;
A
#
# COMPACT_ATOMS: atom_id res chain seq x y z
N MET A 1 -12.50 0.37 -2.70
CA MET A 1 -12.06 -0.43 -3.88
C MET A 1 -10.53 -0.53 -3.88
N LEU A 2 -9.89 -1.57 -4.46
CA LEU A 2 -8.42 -1.76 -4.42
C LEU A 2 -7.65 -0.52 -4.90
N LEU A 3 -8.04 0.07 -6.04
CA LEU A 3 -7.41 1.29 -6.57
C LEU A 3 -7.42 2.47 -5.58
N GLU A 4 -8.51 2.62 -4.83
CA GLU A 4 -8.64 3.68 -3.83
C GLU A 4 -7.77 3.41 -2.61
N ALA A 5 -7.56 2.14 -2.27
CA ALA A 5 -6.68 1.71 -1.20
C ALA A 5 -5.22 2.01 -1.56
N GLU A 6 -4.72 1.59 -2.73
CA GLU A 6 -3.35 1.88 -3.19
C GLU A 6 -3.08 3.39 -3.23
N ARG A 7 -4.04 4.16 -3.78
CA ARG A 7 -3.93 5.62 -3.83
C ARG A 7 -3.88 6.24 -2.44
N ALA A 8 -4.70 5.76 -1.52
CA ALA A 8 -4.70 6.25 -0.14
C ALA A 8 -3.40 5.86 0.57
N GLY A 9 -2.92 4.63 0.41
CA GLY A 9 -1.65 4.14 0.95
C GLY A 9 -0.48 5.00 0.51
N ALA A 10 -0.32 5.21 -0.80
CA ALA A 10 0.74 6.04 -1.36
C ALA A 10 0.74 7.48 -0.80
N LYS A 11 -0.43 8.08 -0.58
CA LYS A 11 -0.57 9.43 0.00
C LYS A 11 -0.28 9.45 1.50
N VAL A 12 -0.78 8.46 2.24
CA VAL A 12 -0.55 8.33 3.69
C VAL A 12 0.94 8.14 3.97
N LEU A 13 1.60 7.26 3.23
CA LEU A 13 3.04 7.03 3.35
C LEU A 13 3.87 8.27 3.00
N ALA A 14 3.46 9.04 1.99
CA ALA A 14 4.10 10.32 1.68
C ALA A 14 4.01 11.31 2.86
N ALA A 15 2.89 11.29 3.61
CA ALA A 15 2.75 12.09 4.81
C ALA A 15 3.60 11.55 5.96
N PHE A 16 3.62 10.23 6.18
CA PHE A 16 4.39 9.59 7.25
C PHE A 16 5.90 9.78 7.07
N LEU A 17 6.40 9.86 5.84
CA LEU A 17 7.81 10.15 5.56
C LEU A 17 8.31 11.47 6.17
N ASN A 18 7.42 12.41 6.49
CA ASN A 18 7.79 13.66 7.16
C ASN A 18 8.16 13.46 8.64
N ASP A 19 7.81 12.33 9.25
CA ASP A 19 8.17 11.99 10.63
C ASP A 19 9.57 11.34 10.77
N TYR A 20 10.23 11.14 9.63
CA TYR A 20 11.52 10.47 9.54
C TYR A 20 12.57 11.46 9.04
N GLU A 21 13.74 11.44 9.66
CA GLU A 21 14.89 12.17 9.15
C GLU A 21 15.25 11.64 7.75
N ARG A 22 15.41 12.59 6.81
CA ARG A 22 15.62 12.30 5.40
C ARG A 22 16.87 11.44 5.20
N ASP A 23 16.79 10.50 4.26
CA ASP A 23 17.90 9.63 3.87
C ASP A 23 18.51 8.78 5.00
N THR A 24 17.80 8.62 6.12
CA THR A 24 18.08 7.54 7.08
C THR A 24 17.68 6.18 6.49
N PRO A 25 18.22 5.05 7.00
CA PRO A 25 17.79 3.72 6.58
C PRO A 25 16.27 3.52 6.71
N ALA A 26 15.69 3.97 7.83
CA ALA A 26 14.25 3.89 8.08
C ALA A 26 13.44 4.71 7.07
N TRP A 27 13.89 5.94 6.77
CA TRP A 27 13.26 6.78 5.75
C TRP A 27 13.30 6.11 4.37
N ARG A 28 14.44 5.55 3.97
CA ARG A 28 14.60 4.86 2.67
C ARG A 28 13.70 3.63 2.55
N GLN A 29 13.58 2.84 3.63
CA GLN A 29 12.70 1.68 3.68
C GLN A 29 11.23 2.10 3.54
N LEU A 30 10.79 3.09 4.31
CA LEU A 30 9.41 3.60 4.20
C LEU A 30 9.12 4.23 2.83
N ALA A 31 10.12 4.90 2.24
CA ALA A 31 10.01 5.47 0.90
C ALA A 31 9.94 4.39 -0.18
N ALA A 32 10.55 3.22 0.03
CA ALA A 32 10.37 2.08 -0.86
C ALA A 32 8.92 1.57 -0.82
N VAL A 33 8.36 1.38 0.39
CA VAL A 33 6.95 1.00 0.57
C VAL A 33 6.01 2.00 -0.11
N GLN A 34 6.28 3.31 0.03
CA GLN A 34 5.51 4.37 -0.64
C GLN A 34 5.53 4.24 -2.17
N ARG A 35 6.69 3.95 -2.76
CA ARG A 35 6.84 3.78 -4.21
C ARG A 35 6.13 2.53 -4.71
N ASP A 36 6.10 1.48 -3.91
CA ASP A 36 5.40 0.25 -4.27
C ASP A 36 3.89 0.47 -4.31
N GLU A 37 3.30 1.14 -3.33
CA GLU A 37 1.88 1.55 -3.34
C GLU A 37 1.56 2.46 -4.55
N ALA A 38 2.44 3.41 -4.87
CA ALA A 38 2.27 4.27 -6.04
C ALA A 38 2.32 3.48 -7.36
N ARG A 39 3.21 2.48 -7.45
CA ARG A 39 3.30 1.57 -8.60
C ARG A 39 2.06 0.70 -8.71
N ASN A 40 1.60 0.13 -7.61
CA ASN A 40 0.38 -0.70 -7.57
C ASN A 40 -0.85 0.10 -8.01
N CYS A 41 -0.97 1.34 -7.55
CA CYS A 41 -2.00 2.27 -8.01
C CYS A 41 -1.94 2.49 -9.53
N ALA A 42 -0.75 2.73 -10.08
CA ALA A 42 -0.56 2.88 -11.52
C ALA A 42 -0.93 1.61 -12.31
N THR A 43 -0.50 0.44 -11.83
CA THR A 43 -0.85 -0.87 -12.40
C THR A 43 -2.36 -1.08 -12.44
N LEU A 44 -3.07 -0.84 -11.33
CA LEU A 44 -4.54 -0.98 -11.31
C LEU A 44 -5.23 -0.01 -12.27
N MET A 45 -4.75 1.23 -12.39
CA MET A 45 -5.30 2.19 -13.35
C MET A 45 -5.12 1.75 -14.81
N ASP A 46 -4.00 1.11 -15.14
CA ASP A 46 -3.75 0.53 -16.47
C ASP A 46 -4.63 -0.70 -16.72
N LEU A 47 -4.69 -1.64 -15.77
CA LEU A 47 -5.54 -2.84 -15.89
C LEU A 47 -7.01 -2.48 -16.06
N ILE A 48 -7.55 -1.56 -15.25
CA ILE A 48 -8.95 -1.10 -15.37
C ILE A 48 -9.21 -0.52 -16.76
N GLN A 49 -8.26 0.25 -17.31
CA GLN A 49 -8.39 0.85 -18.63
C GLN A 49 -8.37 -0.20 -19.74
N ARG A 50 -7.46 -1.17 -19.68
CA ARG A 50 -7.37 -2.27 -20.65
C ARG A 50 -8.63 -3.15 -20.65
N MET A 51 -9.30 -3.23 -19.51
CA MET A 51 -10.56 -3.95 -19.34
C MET A 51 -11.81 -3.08 -19.60
N ASN A 52 -11.64 -1.86 -20.16
CA ASN A 52 -12.71 -0.89 -20.42
C ASN A 52 -13.56 -0.52 -19.19
N GLY A 53 -13.00 -0.63 -17.99
CA GLY A 53 -13.62 -0.22 -16.73
C GLY A 53 -13.47 1.27 -16.44
N THR A 54 -14.27 1.77 -15.49
CA THR A 54 -14.17 3.17 -15.03
C THR A 54 -13.28 3.28 -13.79
N ARG A 55 -12.29 4.17 -13.83
CA ARG A 55 -11.41 4.45 -12.70
C ARG A 55 -12.15 5.30 -11.67
N SER A 56 -12.11 4.90 -10.40
CA SER A 56 -12.52 5.79 -9.30
C SER A 56 -11.39 6.75 -8.95
N ASN A 57 -11.72 8.03 -8.71
CA ASN A 57 -10.81 9.04 -8.18
C ASN A 57 -10.92 9.21 -6.66
N ALA A 58 -11.77 8.43 -6.00
CA ALA A 58 -11.96 8.56 -4.56
C ALA A 58 -10.71 8.14 -3.77
N THR A 59 -10.56 8.75 -2.61
CA THR A 59 -9.73 8.24 -1.51
C THR A 59 -10.70 7.92 -0.39
N GLY A 60 -10.91 6.63 -0.11
CA GLY A 60 -11.88 6.20 0.91
C GLY A 60 -11.51 6.69 2.31
N SER A 61 -12.37 6.38 3.30
CA SER A 61 -12.20 6.83 4.71
C SER A 61 -10.87 6.42 5.37
N PHE A 62 -10.12 5.49 4.79
CA PHE A 62 -8.82 5.04 5.28
C PHE A 62 -7.82 6.19 5.43
N MET A 63 -7.70 7.07 4.43
CA MET A 63 -6.70 8.16 4.46
C MET A 63 -6.91 9.09 5.66
N GLY A 64 -8.15 9.53 5.89
CA GLY A 64 -8.48 10.39 7.03
C GLY A 64 -8.20 9.71 8.37
N LYS A 65 -8.54 8.42 8.50
CA LYS A 65 -8.26 7.63 9.71
C LYS A 65 -6.76 7.45 9.95
N ALA A 66 -5.99 7.14 8.91
CA ALA A 66 -4.55 6.94 9.02
C ALA A 66 -3.81 8.23 9.43
N LEU A 67 -4.20 9.37 8.85
CA LEU A 67 -3.60 10.67 9.18
C LEU A 67 -3.95 11.14 10.60
N ALA A 68 -5.08 10.71 11.15
CA ALA A 68 -5.48 10.98 12.53
C ALA A 68 -4.74 10.14 13.57
N VAL A 69 -4.02 9.08 13.17
CA VAL A 69 -3.19 8.30 14.11
C VAL A 69 -1.95 9.10 14.46
N GLU A 70 -1.61 9.17 15.74
CA GLU A 70 -0.43 9.86 16.24
C GLU A 70 0.70 8.89 16.61
N GLY A 71 1.93 9.33 16.38
CA GLY A 71 3.13 8.53 16.67
C GLY A 71 3.53 7.56 15.55
N ARG A 72 4.84 7.37 15.38
CA ARG A 72 5.42 6.54 14.30
C ARG A 72 4.95 5.08 14.36
N ILE A 73 5.05 4.45 15.54
CA ILE A 73 4.69 3.03 15.70
C ILE A 73 3.19 2.78 15.47
N PRO A 74 2.26 3.52 16.11
CA PRO A 74 0.83 3.34 15.85
C PRO A 74 0.44 3.57 14.38
N ARG A 75 1.08 4.55 13.71
CA ARG A 75 0.90 4.82 12.27
C ARG A 75 1.28 3.63 11.41
N LEU A 76 2.44 3.02 11.65
CA LEU A 76 2.90 1.81 10.93
C LEU A 76 1.97 0.62 11.18
N GLN A 77 1.54 0.40 12.43
CA GLN A 77 0.60 -0.68 12.76
C GLN A 77 -0.76 -0.48 12.08
N PHE A 78 -1.27 0.76 12.04
CA PHE A 78 -2.51 1.09 11.34
C PHE A 78 -2.38 0.85 9.83
N LEU A 79 -1.26 1.31 9.23
CA LEU A 79 -0.96 1.06 7.82
C LEU A 79 -0.94 -0.43 7.51
N ASN A 80 -0.27 -1.24 8.34
CA ASN A 80 -0.17 -2.69 8.13
C ASN A 80 -1.51 -3.41 8.17
N ARG A 81 -2.47 -2.97 9.00
CA ARG A 81 -3.84 -3.50 8.93
C ARG A 81 -4.48 -3.25 7.57
N GLY A 82 -4.22 -2.10 6.96
CA GLY A 82 -4.63 -1.77 5.60
C GLY A 82 -3.97 -2.68 4.56
N GLN A 83 -2.64 -2.82 4.61
CA GLN A 83 -1.90 -3.69 3.69
C GLN A 83 -2.31 -5.16 3.80
N GLN A 84 -2.50 -5.68 5.01
CA GLN A 84 -3.00 -7.04 5.24
C GLN A 84 -4.39 -7.25 4.64
N TRP A 85 -5.27 -6.26 4.78
CA TRP A 85 -6.59 -6.31 4.16
C TRP A 85 -6.48 -6.37 2.64
N VAL A 86 -5.61 -5.56 2.02
CA VAL A 86 -5.39 -5.58 0.57
C VAL A 86 -4.81 -6.91 0.10
N ALA A 87 -3.71 -7.37 0.71
CA ALA A 87 -3.06 -8.64 0.36
C ALA A 87 -4.03 -9.83 0.44
N ARG A 88 -4.88 -9.85 1.48
CA ARG A 88 -5.95 -10.85 1.59
C ARG A 88 -6.99 -10.71 0.50
N LYS A 89 -7.45 -9.49 0.20
CA LYS A 89 -8.47 -9.25 -0.84
C LYS A 89 -7.99 -9.66 -2.23
N ILE A 90 -6.72 -9.41 -2.53
CA ILE A 90 -6.10 -9.89 -3.77
C ILE A 90 -6.05 -11.42 -3.78
N GLY A 91 -5.58 -12.04 -2.70
CA GLY A 91 -5.53 -13.51 -2.58
C GLY A 91 -6.89 -14.19 -2.75
N GLU A 92 -7.95 -13.60 -2.19
CA GLU A 92 -9.33 -14.06 -2.35
C GLU A 92 -9.84 -13.92 -3.79
N ALA A 93 -9.36 -12.92 -4.55
CA ALA A 93 -9.79 -12.66 -5.91
C ALA A 93 -9.03 -13.51 -6.95
N LEU A 94 -7.75 -13.80 -6.72
CA LEU A 94 -6.85 -14.46 -7.69
C LEU A 94 -7.42 -15.75 -8.34
N PRO A 95 -8.08 -16.67 -7.61
CA PRO A 95 -8.65 -17.88 -8.20
C PRO A 95 -9.73 -17.62 -9.25
N TYR A 96 -10.36 -16.44 -9.23
CA TYR A 96 -11.47 -16.07 -10.09
C TYR A 96 -11.06 -15.15 -11.26
N VAL A 97 -9.76 -14.85 -11.39
CA VAL A 97 -9.23 -14.00 -12.47
C VAL A 97 -8.80 -14.87 -13.65
N GLU A 98 -9.57 -14.82 -14.73
CA GLU A 98 -9.32 -15.61 -15.95
C GLU A 98 -8.21 -15.00 -16.83
N GLN A 99 -8.12 -13.66 -16.87
CA GLN A 99 -7.15 -12.98 -17.71
C GLN A 99 -5.74 -13.11 -17.12
N GLY A 100 -4.86 -13.86 -17.78
CA GLY A 100 -3.50 -14.14 -17.29
C GLY A 100 -2.73 -12.87 -16.90
N PHE A 101 -2.74 -11.83 -17.74
CA PHE A 101 -2.03 -10.59 -17.43
C PHE A 101 -2.58 -9.85 -16.19
N VAL A 102 -3.88 -9.95 -15.91
CA VAL A 102 -4.50 -9.36 -14.70
C VAL A 102 -4.08 -10.18 -13.49
N ARG A 103 -4.13 -11.51 -13.62
CA ARG A 103 -3.75 -12.44 -12.55
C ARG A 103 -2.29 -12.26 -12.15
N ASP A 104 -1.38 -12.18 -13.12
CA ASP A 104 0.06 -12.03 -12.88
C ASP A 104 0.36 -10.69 -12.19
N ALA A 105 -0.28 -9.60 -12.64
CA ALA A 105 -0.13 -8.29 -12.03
C ALA A 105 -0.69 -8.24 -10.59
N LEU A 106 -1.83 -8.86 -10.34
CA LEU A 106 -2.39 -8.99 -9.00
C LEU A 106 -1.53 -9.87 -8.09
N PHE A 107 -0.98 -10.96 -8.61
CA PHE A 107 -0.06 -11.81 -7.84
C PHE A 107 1.18 -11.04 -7.39
N ALA A 108 1.84 -10.32 -8.31
CA ALA A 108 3.00 -9.48 -7.99
C ALA A 108 2.65 -8.38 -6.97
N MET A 109 1.44 -7.81 -7.06
CA MET A 109 0.93 -6.83 -6.09
C MET A 109 0.73 -7.44 -4.70
N GLN A 110 0.19 -8.66 -4.63
CA GLN A 110 0.05 -9.38 -3.37
C GLN A 110 1.41 -9.63 -2.71
N GLU A 111 2.40 -10.09 -3.48
CA GLU A 111 3.76 -10.30 -2.99
C GLU A 111 4.39 -8.98 -2.47
N SER A 112 4.20 -7.88 -3.21
CA SER A 112 4.65 -6.56 -2.80
C SER A 112 4.07 -6.15 -1.44
N HIS A 113 2.75 -6.32 -1.20
CA HIS A 113 2.18 -6.02 0.12
C HIS A 113 2.72 -6.92 1.22
N LEU A 114 2.92 -8.22 0.96
CA LEU A 114 3.48 -9.13 1.96
C LEU A 114 4.92 -8.73 2.38
N LEU A 115 5.72 -8.21 1.44
CA LEU A 115 7.05 -7.67 1.73
C LEU A 115 6.97 -6.32 2.47
N ASN A 116 6.05 -5.44 2.05
CA ASN A 116 5.84 -4.15 2.69
C ASN A 116 5.36 -4.29 4.14
N ILE A 117 4.49 -5.27 4.43
CA ILE A 117 4.03 -5.58 5.78
C ILE A 117 5.23 -5.92 6.67
N LYS A 118 6.09 -6.85 6.23
CA LYS A 118 7.32 -7.23 6.96
C LYS A 118 8.25 -6.04 7.18
N THR A 119 8.38 -5.17 6.18
CA THR A 119 9.20 -3.96 6.26
C THR A 119 8.66 -3.01 7.32
N CYS A 120 7.35 -2.74 7.31
CA CYS A 120 6.69 -1.90 8.29
C CYS A 120 6.70 -2.50 9.71
N ASP A 121 6.59 -3.83 9.85
CA ASP A 121 6.70 -4.50 11.15
C ASP A 121 8.12 -4.33 11.73
N THR A 122 9.15 -4.55 10.90
CA THR A 122 10.56 -4.30 11.29
C THR A 122 10.79 -2.85 11.73
N LEU A 123 10.22 -1.89 10.99
CA LEU A 123 10.30 -0.47 11.33
C LEU A 123 9.56 -0.12 12.64
N ALA A 124 8.51 -0.86 12.99
CA ALA A 124 7.74 -0.66 14.21
C ALA A 124 8.42 -1.29 15.44
N GLU A 125 9.27 -2.30 15.24
CA GLU A 125 10.05 -2.96 16.29
C GLU A 125 11.38 -2.26 16.60
N THR A 126 11.91 -1.48 15.65
CA THR A 126 13.20 -0.78 15.81
C THR A 126 13.02 0.43 16.73
N PRO A 127 13.71 0.48 17.90
CA PRO A 127 13.69 1.66 18.76
C PRO A 127 14.27 2.85 18.00
N THR A 128 13.60 3.99 18.05
CA THR A 128 14.13 5.22 17.47
C THR A 128 15.33 5.68 18.26
N ALA A 129 16.50 5.68 17.61
CA ALA A 129 17.70 6.37 18.09
C ALA A 129 17.43 7.87 18.30
#